data_AF-A0A954A198-F1
#
_entry.id   AF-A0A954A198-F1
#
_cell.length_a   1.000
_cell.length_b   1.000
_cell.length_c   1.000
_cell.angle_alpha   90.00
_cell.angle_beta   90.00
_cell.angle_gamma   90.00
#
_symmetry.space_group_name_H-M   'P 1'
#
loop_
_entity.id
_entity.type
_entity.pdbx_description
1 polymer ?
#
loop_
_entity_poly.entity_id
_entity_poly.type
_entity_poly.pdbx_seq_one_letter_code
_entity_poly.pdbx_strand_id
1 'polypeptide(L)'
;MEPTLTTWLAIPAVGGVIGYVTNRLAVRMLFRPVKPVRILGLRLQGLIPRRQADIAKSIGHVVGTHLLRHDDIARGLSRLDLEKLVGDALDTGLAPKIAELRGLPLIGGFLT
;
A
#
# COMPACT_ATOMS: atom_id res chain seq x y z
N MET A 1 -46.17 -22.76 -38.49
CA MET A 1 -44.77 -23.20 -38.37
C MET A 1 -44.56 -23.56 -36.91
N GLU A 2 -44.45 -24.86 -36.63
CA GLU A 2 -44.21 -25.36 -35.27
C GLU A 2 -42.94 -24.72 -34.70
N PRO A 3 -42.94 -24.23 -33.44
CA PRO A 3 -41.75 -23.66 -32.84
C PRO A 3 -40.68 -24.76 -32.73
N THR A 4 -39.67 -24.66 -33.58
CA THR A 4 -38.57 -25.64 -33.66
C THR A 4 -37.74 -25.57 -32.37
N LEU A 5 -37.20 -26.70 -31.91
CA LEU A 5 -36.33 -26.81 -30.71
C LEU A 5 -35.19 -25.77 -30.69
N THR A 6 -34.73 -25.35 -31.88
CA THR A 6 -33.77 -24.27 -32.10
C THR A 6 -34.20 -22.95 -31.46
N THR A 7 -35.48 -22.61 -31.49
CA THR A 7 -36.03 -21.37 -30.91
C THR A 7 -35.96 -21.37 -29.39
N TRP A 8 -36.24 -22.52 -28.77
CA TRP A 8 -36.19 -22.68 -27.31
C TRP A 8 -34.77 -22.58 -26.75
N LEU A 9 -33.77 -23.00 -27.52
CA LEU A 9 -32.35 -22.85 -27.19
C LEU A 9 -31.78 -21.47 -27.53
N ALA A 10 -32.30 -20.80 -28.57
CA ALA A 10 -31.84 -19.48 -28.99
C ALA A 10 -32.08 -18.41 -27.92
N ILE A 11 -33.22 -18.46 -27.21
CA ILE A 11 -33.60 -17.48 -26.18
C ILE A 11 -32.56 -17.40 -25.04
N PRO A 12 -32.24 -18.49 -24.31
CA PRO A 12 -31.23 -18.45 -23.25
C PRO A 12 -29.82 -18.21 -23.79
N ALA A 13 -29.49 -18.66 -25.01
CA ALA A 13 -28.19 -18.39 -25.62
C ALA A 13 -27.96 -16.89 -25.84
N VAL A 14 -28.94 -16.19 -26.43
CA VAL A 14 -28.88 -14.73 -26.62
C VAL A 14 -28.86 -14.01 -25.28
N GLY A 15 -29.70 -14.42 -24.33
CA GLY A 15 -29.70 -13.87 -22.98
C GLY A 15 -28.35 -14.03 -22.28
N GLY A 16 -27.71 -15.19 -22.41
CA GLY A 16 -26.39 -15.47 -21.87
C GLY A 16 -25.30 -14.60 -22.49
N VAL A 17 -25.32 -14.41 -23.82
CA VAL A 17 -24.36 -13.52 -24.51
C VAL A 17 -24.53 -12.07 -24.07
N ILE A 18 -25.75 -11.56 -24.02
CA ILE A 18 -26.02 -10.18 -23.58
C ILE A 18 -25.62 -10.01 -22.11
N GLY A 19 -25.97 -10.97 -21.25
CA GLY A 19 -25.59 -10.97 -19.84
C GLY A 19 -24.08 -10.96 -19.64
N TYR A 20 -23.35 -11.80 -20.38
CA TYR A 20 -21.89 -11.85 -20.34
C TYR A 20 -21.25 -10.53 -20.79
N VAL A 21 -21.69 -9.99 -21.93
CA VAL A 21 -21.16 -8.73 -22.48
C VAL A 21 -21.43 -7.57 -21.53
N THR A 22 -22.66 -7.48 -21.01
CA THR A 22 -23.06 -6.42 -20.09
C THR A 22 -22.31 -6.52 -18.76
N ASN A 23 -22.18 -7.72 -18.20
CA ASN A 23 -21.45 -7.91 -16.94
C ASN A 23 -19.96 -7.56 -17.09
N ARG A 24 -19.34 -7.98 -18.20
CA ARG A 24 -17.96 -7.60 -18.53
C ARG A 24 -17.81 -6.08 -18.66
N LEU A 25 -18.79 -5.41 -19.27
CA LEU A 25 -18.80 -3.95 -19.39
C LEU A 25 -18.97 -3.27 -18.04
N ALA A 26 -19.86 -3.77 -17.19
CA ALA A 26 -20.13 -3.25 -15.85
C ALA A 26 -18.88 -3.30 -14.95
N VAL A 27 -18.18 -4.44 -14.94
CA VAL A 27 -16.89 -4.56 -14.22
C VAL A 27 -15.90 -3.52 -14.74
N ARG A 28 -15.82 -3.32 -16.06
CA ARG A 28 -14.92 -2.31 -16.65
C ARG A 28 -15.33 -0.88 -16.28
N MET A 29 -16.63 -0.60 -16.16
CA MET A 29 -17.17 0.70 -15.72
C MET A 29 -16.92 1.01 -14.24
N LEU A 30 -16.69 -0.01 -13.41
CA LEU A 30 -16.35 0.19 -12.01
C LEU A 30 -14.97 0.89 -11.86
N PHE A 31 -14.04 0.55 -12.75
CA PHE A 31 -12.66 1.07 -12.75
C PHE A 31 -12.43 2.22 -13.73
N ARG A 32 -13.23 2.33 -14.80
CA ARG A 32 -13.11 3.40 -15.83
C ARG A 32 -14.45 4.13 -15.97
N PRO A 33 -14.48 5.43 -16.24
CA PRO A 33 -13.36 6.31 -16.56
C PRO A 33 -12.64 6.80 -15.29
N VAL A 34 -11.30 6.86 -15.37
CA VAL A 34 -10.45 7.28 -14.24
C VAL A 34 -10.65 8.75 -13.93
N LYS A 35 -10.72 9.58 -14.99
CA LYS A 35 -11.06 11.00 -14.90
C LYS A 35 -12.57 11.19 -15.10
N PRO A 36 -13.20 12.13 -14.39
CA PRO A 36 -14.63 12.41 -14.55
C PRO A 36 -14.88 12.95 -15.96
N VAL A 37 -15.77 12.28 -16.70
CA VAL A 37 -16.23 12.73 -18.02
C VAL A 37 -17.67 13.23 -17.91
N ARG A 38 -17.99 14.28 -18.66
CA ARG A 38 -19.34 14.84 -18.74
C ARG A 38 -19.99 14.33 -20.01
N ILE A 39 -21.10 13.60 -19.87
CA ILE A 39 -21.91 13.09 -20.99
C ILE A 39 -23.35 13.52 -20.72
N LEU A 40 -23.99 14.21 -21.68
CA LEU A 40 -25.37 14.71 -21.54
C LEU A 40 -25.65 15.45 -20.21
N GLY A 41 -24.70 16.26 -19.72
CA GLY A 41 -24.84 17.00 -18.46
C GLY A 41 -24.60 16.17 -17.19
N LEU A 42 -24.48 14.85 -17.29
CA LEU A 42 -24.17 13.95 -16.18
C LEU A 42 -22.65 13.74 -16.06
N ARG A 43 -22.14 13.73 -14.82
CA ARG A 43 -20.73 13.43 -14.52
C ARG A 43 -20.58 11.92 -14.31
N LEU A 44 -19.97 11.24 -15.28
CA LEU A 44 -19.66 9.83 -15.23
C LEU A 44 -18.21 9.63 -14.75
N GLN A 45 -18.04 8.83 -13.70
CA GLN A 45 -16.73 8.41 -13.19
C GLN A 45 -16.85 6.99 -12.62
N GLY A 46 -15.81 6.17 -12.79
CA GLY A 46 -15.77 4.85 -12.18
C GLY A 46 -15.92 4.95 -10.65
N LEU A 47 -16.63 3.99 -10.06
CA LEU A 47 -16.90 4.00 -8.61
C LEU A 47 -15.62 3.89 -7.77
N ILE A 48 -14.67 3.06 -8.20
CA ILE A 48 -13.42 2.82 -7.48
C ILE A 48 -12.50 4.06 -7.52
N PRO A 49 -12.20 4.65 -8.70
CA PRO A 49 -11.45 5.91 -8.76
C PRO A 49 -12.07 7.02 -7.91
N ARG A 50 -13.41 7.11 -7.88
CA ARG A 50 -14.12 8.13 -7.10
C ARG A 50 -13.97 7.94 -5.58
N ARG A 51 -13.77 6.71 -5.10
CA ARG A 51 -13.63 6.37 -3.67
C ARG A 51 -12.20 5.94 -3.29
N GLN A 52 -11.22 6.21 -4.14
CA GLN A 52 -9.84 5.76 -3.93
C GLN A 52 -9.27 6.20 -2.58
N ALA A 53 -9.55 7.42 -2.13
CA ALA A 53 -9.08 7.93 -0.85
C ALA A 53 -9.65 7.16 0.35
N ASP A 54 -10.96 6.88 0.35
CA ASP A 54 -11.62 6.10 1.40
C ASP A 54 -11.08 4.67 1.45
N ILE A 55 -10.94 4.05 0.28
CA ILE A 55 -10.40 2.70 0.12
C ILE A 55 -8.95 2.64 0.65
N ALA A 56 -8.11 3.61 0.28
CA ALA A 56 -6.73 3.68 0.76
C ALA A 56 -6.65 3.83 2.27
N LYS A 57 -7.52 4.67 2.87
CA LYS A 57 -7.60 4.83 4.32
C LYS A 57 -7.99 3.54 5.03
N SER A 58 -9.02 2.86 4.55
CA SER A 58 -9.48 1.59 5.14
C SER A 58 -8.43 0.48 5.00
N ILE A 59 -7.83 0.34 3.81
CA ILE A 59 -6.75 -0.64 3.60
C ILE A 59 -5.56 -0.32 4.49
N GLY A 60 -5.13 0.94 4.54
CA GLY A 60 -4.01 1.38 5.40
C GLY A 60 -4.26 1.10 6.88
N HIS A 61 -5.49 1.30 7.36
CA HIS A 61 -5.86 0.96 8.73
C HIS A 61 -5.77 -0.55 9.00
N VAL A 62 -6.29 -1.39 8.10
CA VAL A 62 -6.21 -2.86 8.24
C VAL A 62 -4.77 -3.34 8.19
N VAL A 63 -3.97 -2.83 7.25
CA VAL A 63 -2.55 -3.19 7.11
C VAL A 63 -1.76 -2.75 8.35
N GLY A 64 -1.96 -1.51 8.82
CA GLY A 64 -1.27 -0.99 9.99
C GLY A 64 -1.64 -1.69 11.30
N THR A 65 -2.83 -2.28 11.39
CA THR A 65 -3.28 -2.99 12.60
C THR A 65 -2.96 -4.48 12.57
N HIS A 66 -3.02 -5.12 11.40
CA HIS A 66 -2.93 -6.59 11.29
C HIS A 66 -1.61 -7.09 10.71
N LEU A 67 -0.96 -6.35 9.80
CA LEU A 67 0.28 -6.77 9.12
C LEU A 67 1.53 -6.13 9.71
N LEU A 68 1.41 -4.90 10.24
CA LEU A 68 2.49 -4.22 10.96
C LEU A 68 2.16 -4.15 12.45
N ARG A 69 2.18 -5.29 13.16
CA ARG A 69 2.19 -5.23 14.62
C ARG A 69 3.52 -4.62 15.06
N HIS A 70 3.47 -3.71 16.03
CA HIS A 70 4.66 -3.10 16.63
C HIS A 70 5.68 -4.17 17.04
N ASP A 71 5.21 -5.34 17.47
CA ASP A 71 6.02 -6.51 17.84
C ASP A 71 6.80 -7.12 16.66
N ASP A 72 6.26 -7.06 15.44
CA ASP A 72 6.92 -7.61 14.24
C ASP A 72 7.97 -6.64 13.69
N ILE A 73 7.70 -5.33 13.76
CA ILE A 73 8.68 -4.28 13.47
C ILE A 73 9.81 -4.33 14.50
N ALA A 74 9.49 -4.43 15.79
CA ALA A 74 10.49 -4.53 16.86
C ALA A 74 11.35 -5.78 16.69
N ARG A 75 10.75 -6.96 16.42
CA ARG A 75 11.51 -8.19 16.14
C ARG A 75 12.36 -8.11 14.88
N GLY A 76 11.87 -7.46 13.82
CA GLY A 76 12.63 -7.23 12.60
C GLY A 76 13.83 -6.30 12.83
N LEU A 77 13.64 -5.24 13.62
CA LEU A 77 14.70 -4.32 14.04
C LEU A 77 15.68 -4.94 15.03
N SER A 78 15.25 -5.84 15.92
CA SER A 78 16.15 -6.55 16.84
C SER A 78 17.01 -7.60 16.14
N ARG A 79 16.63 -8.05 14.93
CA ARG A 79 17.48 -8.89 14.08
C ARG A 79 18.52 -8.09 13.30
N LEU A 80 18.23 -6.83 13.01
CA LEU A 80 19.26 -5.90 12.60
C LEU A 80 20.09 -5.65 13.85
N ASP A 81 21.38 -6.01 13.79
CA ASP A 81 22.34 -5.94 14.90
C ASP A 81 22.61 -4.46 15.23
N LEU A 82 21.60 -3.76 15.76
CA LEU A 82 21.59 -2.32 16.01
C LEU A 82 22.71 -1.95 16.97
N GLU A 83 23.06 -2.88 17.87
CA GLU A 83 24.19 -2.77 18.78
C GLU A 83 25.52 -2.63 18.04
N LYS A 84 25.70 -3.33 16.90
CA LYS A 84 26.88 -3.16 16.04
C LYS A 84 26.82 -1.86 15.25
N LEU A 85 25.66 -1.50 14.70
CA LEU A 85 25.51 -0.24 13.94
C LEU A 85 25.72 1.00 14.83
N VAL A 86 25.23 0.94 16.07
CA VAL A 86 25.43 1.98 17.08
C VAL A 86 26.87 1.92 17.61
N GLY A 87 27.43 0.74 17.86
CA GLY A 87 28.84 0.57 18.26
C GLY A 87 29.80 1.16 17.24
N ASP A 88 29.67 0.78 15.97
CA ASP A 88 30.50 1.29 14.88
C ASP A 88 30.35 2.80 14.69
N ALA A 89 29.13 3.33 14.83
CA ALA A 89 28.88 4.77 14.73
C ALA A 89 29.43 5.57 15.93
N LEU A 90 29.35 5.02 17.15
CA LEU A 90 29.92 5.61 18.35
C LEU A 90 31.45 5.58 18.29
N ASP A 91 32.05 4.46 17.89
CA ASP A 91 33.50 4.34 17.77
C ASP A 91 34.05 5.22 16.65
N THR A 92 33.38 5.30 15.50
CA THR A 92 33.81 6.17 14.39
C THR A 92 33.62 7.65 14.72
N GLY A 93 32.58 8.02 15.46
CA GLY A 93 32.21 9.42 15.72
C GLY A 93 32.76 10.03 17.01
N LEU A 94 32.83 9.25 18.09
CA LEU A 94 33.23 9.72 19.43
C LEU A 94 34.68 9.39 19.77
N ALA A 95 35.23 8.25 19.32
CA ALA A 95 36.62 7.90 19.62
C ALA A 95 37.63 8.99 19.21
N PRO A 96 37.54 9.61 18.01
CA PRO A 96 38.47 10.70 17.65
C PRO A 96 38.29 11.94 18.54
N LYS A 97 37.07 12.24 18.97
CA LYS A 97 36.74 13.40 19.82
C LYS A 97 37.17 13.23 21.27
N ILE A 98 37.08 12.01 21.81
CA ILE A 98 37.55 11.69 23.16
C ILE A 98 39.08 11.67 23.21
N ALA A 99 39.75 11.24 22.13
CA ALA A 99 41.20 11.31 22.01
C ALA A 99 41.71 12.76 21.97
N GLU A 100 41.01 13.65 21.27
CA GLU A 100 41.29 15.10 21.23
C GLU A 100 41.11 15.75 22.62
N LEU A 101 40.05 15.39 23.34
CA LEU A 101 39.76 15.91 24.69
C LEU A 101 40.74 15.41 25.76
N ARG A 102 41.33 14.22 25.61
CA ARG A 102 42.37 13.70 26.51
C ARG A 102 43.74 14.38 26.35
N GLY A 103 43.97 15.07 25.23
CA GLY A 103 45.20 15.84 24.99
C GLY A 103 45.24 17.21 25.68
N LEU A 104 44.12 17.66 26.28
CA LEU A 104 44.03 18.95 26.95
C LEU A 104 44.55 18.85 28.41
N PRO A 105 45.54 19.67 28.81
CA PRO A 105 46.16 19.65 30.15
C PRO A 105 45.22 20.07 31.31
N LEU A 106 43.93 20.32 31.03
CA LEU A 106 42.93 20.78 32.00
C LEU A 106 42.31 19.66 32.86
N ILE A 107 42.44 18.38 32.48
CA ILE A 107 41.85 17.25 33.23
C ILE A 107 42.90 16.51 34.08
N GLY A 108 44.20 16.66 33.78
CA GLY A 108 45.30 16.02 34.52
C GLY A 108 45.47 16.50 35.97
N GLY A 109 44.94 17.69 36.32
CA GLY A 109 45.04 18.25 37.67
C GLY A 109 43.99 17.75 38.67
N PHE A 110 43.03 16.93 38.26
CA PHE A 110 41.95 16.42 39.12
C PHE A 110 42.07 14.93 39.47
N LEU A 111 43.08 14.22 38.93
CA LEU A 111 43.27 12.78 39.12
C LEU A 111 44.67 12.38 39.62
N THR A 112 45.49 13.35 40.02
CA THR A 112 46.70 13.11 40.84
C THR A 112 46.43 13.64 42.24
#